data_AF-A0A370IE81-F1
#
_entry.id   AF-A0A370IE81-F1
#
_cell.length_a   1.000
_cell.length_b   1.000
_cell.length_c   1.000
_cell.angle_alpha   90.00
_cell.angle_beta   90.00
_cell.angle_gamma   90.00
#
_symmetry.space_group_name_H-M   'P 1'
#
loop_
_entity.id
_entity.type
_entity.pdbx_description
1 polymer ?
#
loop_
_entity_poly.entity_id
_entity_poly.type
_entity_poly.pdbx_seq_one_letter_code
_entity_poly.pdbx_strand_id
1 'polypeptide(L)' 'MELPDPPPAPTVIDVGVERDRIAALESIRLRLESELDRAEAGCGYAAMAKQLRDTINAIADARNRIYEALLTDELEER' A
#
# COMPACT_ATOMS: atom_id res chain seq x y z
N MET A 1 -13.26 -42.22 2.08
CA MET A 1 -13.15 -40.94 2.83
C MET A 1 -12.33 -40.03 1.94
N GLU A 2 -12.93 -39.00 1.36
CA GLU A 2 -12.19 -37.95 0.66
C GLU A 2 -11.44 -37.12 1.68
N LEU A 3 -10.14 -36.90 1.44
CA LEU A 3 -9.35 -35.95 2.22
C LEU A 3 -9.84 -34.54 1.89
N PRO A 4 -10.00 -33.64 2.88
CA PRO A 4 -10.38 -32.26 2.61
C PRO A 4 -9.31 -31.59 1.74
N ASP A 5 -9.75 -30.69 0.86
CA ASP A 5 -8.83 -29.88 0.06
C ASP A 5 -7.86 -29.11 0.98
N PRO A 6 -6.57 -29.05 0.62
CA PRO A 6 -5.62 -28.27 1.39
C PRO A 6 -6.03 -26.77 1.36
N PRO A 7 -5.70 -26.01 2.42
CA PRO A 7 -5.95 -24.58 2.44
C PRO A 7 -5.23 -23.89 1.26
N PRO A 8 -5.77 -22.77 0.76
CA PRO A 8 -5.12 -22.01 -0.30
C PRO A 8 -3.69 -21.66 0.12
N ALA A 9 -2.77 -21.72 -0.84
CA ALA A 9 -1.39 -21.35 -0.61
C ALA A 9 -1.32 -19.92 -0.05
N PRO A 10 -0.41 -19.65 0.91
CA PRO A 10 -0.23 -18.29 1.43
C PRO A 10 0.10 -17.35 0.28
N THR A 11 -0.49 -16.15 0.32
CA THR A 11 -0.17 -15.08 -0.63
C THR A 11 1.30 -14.71 -0.44
N VAL A 12 2.14 -15.10 -1.39
CA VAL A 12 3.55 -14.69 -1.41
C VAL A 12 3.60 -13.19 -1.67
N ILE A 13 4.07 -12.43 -0.68
CA ILE A 13 4.26 -10.98 -0.80
C ILE A 13 5.63 -10.74 -1.41
N ASP A 14 5.68 -10.32 -2.67
CA ASP A 14 6.92 -9.86 -3.28
C ASP A 14 7.26 -8.46 -2.76
N VAL A 15 8.28 -8.40 -1.89
CA VAL A 15 8.77 -7.15 -1.31
C VAL A 15 9.23 -6.15 -2.38
N GLY A 16 9.78 -6.62 -3.50
CA GLY A 16 10.17 -5.77 -4.62
C GLY A 16 8.96 -5.08 -5.25
N VAL A 17 7.89 -5.85 -5.51
CA VAL A 17 6.63 -5.31 -6.06
C VAL A 17 5.99 -4.29 -5.11
N GLU A 18 5.96 -4.56 -3.80
CA GLU A 18 5.41 -3.59 -2.85
C GLU A 18 6.28 -2.32 -2.71
N ARG A 19 7.60 -2.42 -2.88
CA ARG A 19 8.50 -1.24 -2.96
C ARG A 19 8.22 -0.39 -4.19
N ASP A 20 8.07 -1.00 -5.36
CA ASP A 20 7.72 -0.29 -6.59
C ASP A 20 6.34 0.37 -6.48
N ARG A 21 5.39 -0.33 -5.85
CA ARG A 21 4.06 0.22 -5.55
C ARG A 21 4.14 1.43 -4.62
N ILE A 22 4.97 1.39 -3.57
CA ILE A 22 5.20 2.56 -2.69
C ILE A 22 5.77 3.73 -3.49
N ALA A 23 6.78 3.50 -4.34
CA ALA A 23 7.38 4.57 -5.14
C ALA A 23 6.34 5.25 -6.06
N ALA A 24 5.48 4.46 -6.71
CA ALA A 24 4.40 4.98 -7.55
C ALA A 24 3.38 5.79 -6.73
N LEU A 25 2.98 5.29 -5.55
CA LEU A 25 2.05 5.98 -4.66
C LEU A 25 2.66 7.27 -4.08
N GLU A 26 3.95 7.30 -3.79
CA GLU A 26 4.65 8.50 -3.34
C GLU A 26 4.69 9.58 -4.43
N SER A 27 4.89 9.20 -5.70
CA SER A 27 4.77 10.13 -6.82
C SER A 27 3.37 10.74 -6.92
N ILE A 28 2.32 9.92 -6.77
CA ILE A 28 0.94 10.39 -6.76
C ILE A 28 0.68 11.32 -5.56
N ARG A 29 1.18 10.96 -4.37
CA ARG A 29 1.06 11.77 -3.16
C ARG A 29 1.64 13.17 -3.37
N LEU A 30 2.87 13.25 -3.86
CA LEU A 30 3.56 14.53 -4.12
C LEU A 30 2.80 15.40 -5.12
N ARG A 31 2.24 14.79 -6.18
CA ARG A 31 1.42 15.50 -7.16
C ARG A 31 0.15 16.06 -6.50
N LEU A 32 -0.57 15.25 -5.74
CA LEU A 32 -1.80 15.66 -5.04
C LEU A 32 -1.53 16.74 -3.98
N GLU A 33 -0.43 16.63 -3.24
CA GLU A 33 0.02 17.66 -2.29
C GLU A 33 0.27 18.99 -3.01
N SER A 34 0.97 18.98 -4.15
CA SER A 34 1.21 20.19 -4.95
C SER A 34 -0.06 20.76 -5.60
N GLU A 35 -1.01 19.92 -5.99
CA GLU A 35 -2.29 20.37 -6.57
C GLU A 35 -3.18 20.99 -5.49
N LEU A 36 -3.23 20.41 -4.29
CA LEU A 36 -3.99 20.92 -3.16
C LEU A 36 -3.47 22.27 -2.66
N ASP A 37 -2.14 22.45 -2.62
CA ASP A 37 -1.52 23.72 -2.22
C ASP A 37 -1.93 24.90 -3.12
N ARG A 38 -2.26 24.60 -4.40
CA ARG A 38 -2.66 25.59 -5.41
C ARG A 38 -4.18 25.70 -5.61
N ALA A 39 -4.96 24.80 -5.01
CA ALA A 39 -6.40 24.72 -5.24
C ALA A 39 -7.18 25.69 -4.35
N GLU A 40 -8.16 26.39 -4.92
CA GLU A 40 -9.13 27.15 -4.13
C GLU A 40 -10.07 26.22 -3.36
N ALA A 41 -10.48 26.64 -2.16
CA ALA A 41 -11.36 25.85 -1.30
C ALA A 41 -12.73 25.61 -1.97
N GLY A 42 -13.15 24.35 -2.05
CA GLY A 42 -14.42 23.97 -2.68
C GLY A 42 -14.59 22.47 -2.88
N CYS A 43 -15.60 22.07 -3.66
CA CYS A 43 -15.93 20.66 -3.95
C CYS A 43 -14.72 19.86 -4.51
N GLY A 44 -13.97 20.46 -5.46
CA GLY A 44 -12.78 19.84 -6.03
C GLY A 44 -11.66 19.63 -5.02
N TYR A 45 -11.47 20.59 -4.11
CA TYR A 45 -10.50 20.50 -3.02
C TYR A 45 -10.80 19.32 -2.09
N ALA A 46 -12.05 19.15 -1.65
CA ALA A 46 -12.44 18.06 -0.75
C ALA A 46 -12.22 16.67 -1.39
N ALA A 47 -12.50 16.54 -2.69
CA ALA A 47 -12.25 15.30 -3.42
C ALA A 47 -10.75 14.98 -3.52
N MET A 48 -9.91 15.98 -3.85
CA MET A 48 -8.46 15.82 -3.90
C MET A 48 -7.86 15.50 -2.52
N ALA A 49 -8.34 16.15 -1.46
CA ALA A 49 -7.92 15.88 -0.08
C ALA A 49 -8.26 14.46 0.35
N LYS A 50 -9.44 13.96 -0.04
CA LYS A 50 -9.81 12.56 0.17
C LYS A 50 -8.86 11.62 -0.57
N GLN A 51 -8.60 11.88 -1.85
CA GLN A 51 -7.70 11.06 -2.65
C GLN A 51 -6.27 11.03 -2.07
N LEU A 52 -5.77 12.17 -1.58
CA LEU A 52 -4.48 12.26 -0.91
C LEU A 52 -4.44 11.37 0.33
N ARG A 53 -5.44 11.46 1.21
CA ARG A 53 -5.55 10.62 2.40
C ARG A 53 -5.58 9.13 2.04
N ASP A 54 -6.38 8.76 1.04
CA ASP A 54 -6.50 7.36 0.62
C ASP A 54 -5.16 6.84 0.05
N THR A 55 -4.41 7.70 -0.65
CA THR A 55 -3.05 7.40 -1.15
C THR A 55 -2.07 7.18 0.01
N ILE A 56 -2.09 8.04 1.03
CA ILE A 56 -1.24 7.91 2.23
C ILE A 56 -1.54 6.60 2.96
N ASN A 57 -2.82 6.26 3.12
CA ASN A 57 -3.23 5.00 3.74
C ASN A 57 -2.75 3.78 2.94
N ALA A 58 -2.81 3.84 1.61
CA ALA A 58 -2.31 2.77 0.75
C ALA A 58 -0.77 2.59 0.87
N ILE A 59 -0.02 3.67 1.05
CA ILE A 59 1.43 3.61 1.31
C ILE A 59 1.69 2.91 2.66
N ALA A 60 0.93 3.28 3.70
CA ALA A 60 1.07 2.66 5.01
C ALA A 60 0.76 1.16 4.98
N ASP A 61 -0.30 0.76 4.28
CA ASP A 61 -0.66 -0.65 4.08
C ASP A 61 0.45 -1.43 3.34
N ALA A 62 0.98 -0.88 2.24
CA ALA A 62 2.07 -1.51 1.51
C ALA A 62 3.35 -1.65 2.37
N ARG A 63 3.67 -0.65 3.21
CA ARG A 63 4.79 -0.73 4.15
C ARG A 63 4.57 -1.83 5.20
N ASN A 64 3.37 -1.94 5.76
CA ASN A 64 3.04 -2.99 6.72
C ASN A 64 3.22 -4.38 6.11
N ARG A 65 2.76 -4.59 4.87
CA ARG A 65 2.95 -5.85 4.14
C ARG A 65 4.42 -6.21 3.95
N ILE A 66 5.27 -5.23 3.64
CA ILE A 66 6.72 -5.45 3.56
C ILE A 66 7.28 -5.87 4.91
N TYR A 67 6.89 -5.21 6.00
CA TYR A 67 7.36 -5.59 7.34
C TYR A 67 6.89 -6.99 7.74
N GLU A 68 5.64 -7.35 7.45
CA GLU A 68 5.09 -8.69 7.71
C GLU A 68 5.84 -9.76 6.92
N ALA A 69 6.16 -9.50 5.65
CA ALA A 69 6.94 -10.41 4.82
C ALA A 69 8.36 -10.61 5.38
N LEU A 70 9.07 -9.51 5.67
CA LEU A 70 10.44 -9.56 6.21
C LEU A 70 10.51 -10.22 7.60
N LEU A 71 9.50 -10.00 8.44
CA LEU A 71 9.42 -10.66 9.76
C LEU A 71 9.18 -12.16 9.63
N THR A 72 8.39 -12.57 8.63
CA THR A 72 8.11 -13.99 8.36
C THR A 72 9.37 -14.70 7.90
N ASP A 73 10.11 -14.09 6.97
CA ASP A 73 11.41 -14.61 6.50
C ASP A 73 12.40 -14.77 7.67
N GLU A 74 12.51 -13.80 8.59
CA GLU A 74 13.39 -13.89 9.78
C GLU A 74 13.00 -15.03 10.73
N LEU A 75 11.70 -15.34 10.84
CA LEU A 75 11.21 -16.42 11.71
C LEU A 75 11.39 -17.80 11.08
N GLU A 76 11.36 -17.93 9.75
CA GLU A 76 11.60 -19.20 9.05
C GLU A 76 13.09 -19.58 8.98
N GLU A 77 14.01 -18.60 9.07
CA GLU A 77 15.47 -18.83 9.09
C GLU A 77 16.03 -19.28 10.47
N ARG A 78 15.20 -19.35 11.51
CA ARG A 78 15.59 -19.71 12.90
C ARG A 78 15.16 -21.11 13.31
#